data_AF-A0A9N7NUI7-F1
#
_entry.id   AF-A0A9N7NUI7-F1
#
_cell.length_a   1.000
_cell.length_b   1.000
_cell.length_c   1.000
_cell.angle_alpha   90.00
_cell.angle_beta   90.00
_cell.angle_gamma   90.00
#
_symmetry.space_group_name_H-M   'P 1'
#
loop_
_entity.id
_entity.type
_entity.pdbx_description
1 polymer ?
#
loop_
_entity_poly.entity_id
_entity_poly.type
_entity_poly.pdbx_seq_one_letter_code
_entity_poly.pdbx_strand_id
1 'polypeptide(L)' 'MKEEEKLEEPASPGARLMQAPGFDLCILAAMGYSTKIDLDLFKKELGQNVAKHPRFCSLM' A
#
# COMPACT_ATOMS: atom_id res chain seq x y z
N MET A 1 19.85 -14.16 5.68
CA MET A 1 19.87 -12.69 5.73
C MET A 1 18.97 -12.32 6.90
N LYS A 2 19.49 -11.53 7.84
CA LYS A 2 18.84 -11.27 9.14
C LYS A 2 17.41 -10.78 8.95
N GLU A 3 16.44 -11.55 9.45
CA GLU A 3 15.11 -11.07 9.78
C GLU A 3 15.29 -10.04 10.88
N GLU A 4 15.43 -8.78 10.48
CA GLU A 4 15.19 -7.67 11.38
C GLU A 4 13.69 -7.71 11.69
N GLU A 5 13.33 -8.25 12.86
CA GLU A 5 12.10 -7.91 13.57
C GLU A 5 12.09 -6.38 13.72
N LYS A 6 11.64 -5.71 12.66
CA LYS A 6 11.38 -4.29 12.67
C LYS A 6 10.21 -4.13 13.63
N LEU A 7 10.50 -3.82 14.90
CA LEU A 7 9.50 -3.41 15.88
C LEU A 7 8.54 -2.47 15.15
N GLU A 8 7.34 -2.95 14.81
CA GLU A 8 6.38 -2.10 14.11
C GLU A 8 6.05 -0.98 15.07
N GLU A 9 6.46 0.24 14.72
CA GLU A 9 6.10 1.40 15.50
C GLU A 9 4.57 1.41 15.66
N PRO A 10 4.06 1.63 16.88
CA PRO A 10 2.63 1.56 17.12
C PRO A 10 1.90 2.51 16.17
N ALA A 11 0.83 2.00 15.56
CA ALA A 11 0.02 2.75 14.62
C ALA A 11 -0.38 4.11 15.21
N SER A 12 -0.21 5.18 14.41
CA SER A 12 -0.57 6.53 14.82
C SER A 12 -2.07 6.60 15.20
N PRO A 13 -2.51 7.59 16.00
CA PRO A 13 -3.92 7.74 16.33
C PRO A 13 -4.84 7.75 15.09
N GLY A 14 -4.40 8.38 13.99
CA GLY A 14 -5.14 8.38 12.73
C GLY A 14 -5.20 7.01 12.06
N ALA A 15 -4.08 6.26 12.03
CA ALA A 15 -4.06 4.91 11.46
C ALA A 15 -4.99 3.96 12.22
N ARG A 16 -5.04 4.07 13.56
CA ARG A 16 -5.98 3.28 14.38
C ARG A 16 -7.44 3.63 14.11
N LEU A 17 -7.75 4.90 13.89
CA LEU A 17 -9.12 5.32 13.51
C LEU A 17 -9.53 4.71 12.16
N MET A 18 -8.62 4.70 11.17
CA MET A 18 -8.88 4.12 9.85
C MET A 18 -9.05 2.59 9.88
N GLN A 19 -8.63 1.93 10.96
CA GLN A 19 -8.79 0.49 11.20
C GLN A 19 -9.99 0.17 12.11
N ALA A 20 -10.73 1.18 12.57
CA ALA A 20 -11.82 0.98 13.52
C ALA A 20 -13.01 0.23 12.86
N PRO A 21 -13.67 -0.71 13.57
CA PRO A 21 -14.86 -1.37 13.05
C PRO A 21 -15.95 -0.38 12.63
N GLY A 22 -16.52 -0.56 11.44
CA GLY A 22 -17.54 0.33 10.88
C GLY A 22 -16.99 1.62 10.25
N PHE A 23 -15.67 1.81 10.22
CA PHE A 23 -15.01 2.89 9.46
C PHE A 23 -14.50 2.36 8.12
N ASP A 24 -15.43 1.94 7.25
CA ASP A 24 -15.10 1.41 5.92
C ASP A 24 -14.61 2.54 5.01
N LEU A 25 -13.32 2.52 4.65
CA LEU A 25 -12.70 3.54 3.82
C LEU A 25 -12.10 2.95 2.54
N CYS A 26 -12.55 3.48 1.40
CA CYS A 26 -11.93 3.23 0.10
C CYS A 26 -11.26 4.52 -0.40
N ILE A 27 -9.94 4.52 -0.50
CA ILE A 27 -9.18 5.66 -1.03
C ILE A 27 -9.05 5.49 -2.54
N LEU A 28 -9.66 6.39 -3.30
CA LEU A 28 -9.53 6.48 -4.75
C LEU A 28 -8.50 7.56 -5.11
N ALA A 29 -7.48 7.19 -5.87
CA ALA A 29 -6.48 8.11 -6.40
C ALA A 29 -6.48 8.10 -7.92
N ALA A 30 -6.61 9.28 -8.54
CA ALA A 30 -6.49 9.47 -9.97
C ALA A 30 -5.19 10.25 -10.27
N MET A 31 -4.35 9.70 -11.15
CA MET A 31 -3.08 10.31 -11.53
C MET A 31 -3.00 10.48 -13.04
N GLY A 32 -2.68 11.69 -13.49
CA GLY A 32 -2.39 11.96 -14.89
C GLY A 32 -0.92 11.72 -15.22
N TYR A 33 -0.64 11.32 -16.46
CA TYR A 33 0.70 11.20 -17.01
C TYR A 33 0.82 12.01 -18.30
N SER A 34 1.93 12.73 -18.48
CA SER A 34 2.20 13.50 -19.70
C SER A 34 2.70 12.63 -20.86
N THR A 35 3.13 11.40 -20.57
CA THR A 35 3.69 10.45 -21.54
C THR A 35 2.76 9.25 -21.74
N LYS A 36 2.95 8.54 -22.85
CA LYS A 36 2.27 7.27 -23.10
C LYS A 36 2.74 6.24 -22.07
N ILE A 37 1.79 5.57 -21.43
CA ILE A 37 2.06 4.50 -20.47
C ILE A 37 2.13 3.18 -21.24
N ASP A 38 3.22 2.44 -21.05
CA ASP A 38 3.28 1.03 -21.39
C ASP A 38 2.50 0.24 -20.34
N LEU A 39 1.34 -0.30 -20.75
CA LEU A 39 0.42 -0.97 -19.84
C LEU A 39 0.98 -2.27 -19.26
N ASP A 40 1.79 -3.00 -20.02
CA ASP A 40 2.32 -4.29 -19.59
C ASP A 40 3.45 -4.09 -18.59
N LEU A 41 4.34 -3.13 -18.88
CA LEU A 41 5.38 -2.72 -17.94
C LEU A 41 4.74 -2.15 -16.66
N PHE A 42 3.74 -1.28 -16.79
CA PHE A 42 3.08 -0.66 -15.63
C PHE A 42 2.45 -1.70 -14.70
N LYS A 43 1.72 -2.69 -15.25
CA LYS A 43 1.14 -3.78 -14.46
C LYS A 43 2.19 -4.63 -13.76
N LYS A 44 3.27 -4.97 -14.47
CA LYS A 44 4.39 -5.74 -13.91
C LYS A 44 5.04 -5.00 -12.74
N GLU A 45 5.36 -3.72 -12.93
CA GLU A 45 6.02 -2.90 -11.91
C GLU A 45 5.11 -2.63 -10.72
N LEU A 46 3.80 -2.44 -10.94
CA LEU A 46 2.83 -2.30 -9.85
C LEU A 46 2.82 -3.54 -8.95
N GLY A 47 2.80 -4.74 -9.55
CA GLY A 47 2.88 -5.99 -8.81
C GLY A 47 4.21 -6.19 -8.09
N GLN A 48 5.32 -5.76 -8.69
CA GLN A 48 6.64 -5.94 -8.08
C GLN A 48 6.94 -4.95 -6.94
N ASN A 49 6.41 -3.73 -7.03
CA ASN A 49 6.77 -2.65 -6.10
C ASN A 49 5.66 -2.38 -5.06
N VAL A 50 4.42 -2.19 -5.51
CA VAL A 50 3.31 -1.84 -4.61
C VAL A 50 2.79 -3.08 -3.90
N ALA A 51 2.51 -4.16 -4.63
CA ALA A 51 1.97 -5.39 -4.05
C ALA A 51 2.99 -6.22 -3.24
N LYS A 52 4.24 -5.78 -3.13
CA LYS A 52 5.20 -6.39 -2.17
C LYS A 52 5.35 -5.60 -0.88
N HIS A 53 4.77 -4.40 -0.81
CA HIS A 53 4.92 -3.57 0.38
C HIS A 53 3.94 -4.03 1.48
N PRO A 54 4.40 -4.28 2.72
CA PRO A 54 3.54 -4.69 3.84
C PRO A 54 2.33 -3.77 4.15
N ARG A 55 2.37 -2.51 3.69
CA ARG A 55 1.29 -1.54 3.88
C ARG A 55 0.19 -1.64 2.83
N PHE A 56 0.48 -2.23 1.68
CA PHE A 56 -0.48 -2.46 0.59
C PHE A 56 -0.93 -3.93 0.52
N CYS A 57 -0.19 -4.82 1.18
CA CYS A 57 -0.56 -6.21 1.40
C CYS A 57 -0.70 -6.42 2.90
N SER A 58 -1.84 -6.00 3.45
CA SER A 58 -2.21 -6.42 4.79
C SER A 58 -2.42 -7.93 4.78
N LEU A 59 -1.64 -8.66 5.59
CA LEU A 59 -2.05 -9.98 6.01
C LEU A 59 -3.32 -9.80 6.85
N MET A 60 -4.42 -10.39 6.40
CA MET A 60 -5.57 -10.60 7.27
C MET A 60 -5.18 -11.54 8.41
#